data_AF-A0A3M3JAV9-F1
#
_entry.id   AF-A0A3M3JAV9-F1
#
_cell.length_a   1.000
_cell.length_b   1.000
_cell.length_c   1.000
_cell.angle_alpha   90.00
_cell.angle_beta   90.00
_cell.angle_gamma   90.00
#
_symmetry.space_group_name_H-M   'P 1'
#
loop_
_entity.id
_entity.type
_entity.pdbx_description
1 polymer ?
#
loop_
_entity_poly.entity_id
_entity_poly.type
_entity_poly.pdbx_seq_one_letter_code
_entity_poly.pdbx_strand_id
1 'polypeptide(L)'
;MTPKEFTTTLKTATPKQLESLDQAHWRYMSLIGIVSDVLPLDVVAADQKAYPEFIKSENDLPVFNDADCKAFMMAITGLSPAFCEAWKDKDYYQLHRETVQETVARSGA
;
A
#
# COMPACT_ATOMS: atom_id res chain seq x y z
N MET A 1 -4.57 -13.63 4.50
CA MET A 1 -6.04 -13.68 4.28
C MET A 1 -6.33 -14.24 2.88
N THR A 2 -7.56 -14.67 2.61
CA THR A 2 -8.02 -15.09 1.27
C THR A 2 -8.64 -13.92 0.49
N PRO A 3 -8.70 -13.97 -0.87
CA PRO A 3 -9.37 -12.98 -1.72
C PRO A 3 -10.77 -12.54 -1.23
N LYS A 4 -11.54 -13.50 -0.71
CA LYS A 4 -12.90 -13.27 -0.21
C LYS A 4 -12.89 -12.50 1.12
N GLU A 5 -11.95 -12.78 2.00
CA GLU A 5 -11.82 -12.12 3.30
C GLU A 5 -11.35 -10.66 3.14
N PHE A 6 -10.44 -10.39 2.19
CA PHE A 6 -10.01 -9.01 1.87
C PHE A 6 -11.18 -8.16 1.39
N THR A 7 -11.91 -8.68 0.39
CA THR A 7 -13.06 -8.00 -0.20
C THR A 7 -14.14 -7.73 0.85
N THR A 8 -14.35 -8.68 1.76
CA THR A 8 -15.32 -8.51 2.86
C THR A 8 -14.88 -7.42 3.84
N THR A 9 -13.59 -7.40 4.20
CA THR A 9 -13.02 -6.39 5.10
C THR A 9 -13.09 -5.00 4.49
N LEU A 10 -12.70 -4.82 3.23
CA LEU A 10 -12.77 -3.50 2.58
C LEU A 10 -14.21 -3.03 2.31
N LYS A 11 -15.18 -3.94 2.15
CA LYS A 11 -16.60 -3.59 2.00
C LYS A 11 -17.19 -2.98 3.27
N THR A 12 -16.60 -3.21 4.44
CA THR A 12 -17.05 -2.58 5.69
C THR A 12 -16.35 -1.25 5.96
N ALA A 13 -15.32 -0.89 5.18
CA ALA A 13 -14.69 0.42 5.26
C ALA A 13 -15.63 1.51 4.71
N THR A 14 -15.67 2.64 5.39
CA THR A 14 -16.27 3.86 4.85
C THR A 14 -15.42 4.42 3.71
N PRO A 15 -15.99 5.23 2.80
CA PRO A 15 -15.21 5.89 1.75
C PRO A 15 -14.02 6.69 2.29
N LYS A 16 -14.19 7.37 3.43
CA LYS A 16 -13.11 8.12 4.09
C LYS A 16 -11.98 7.22 4.58
N GLN A 17 -12.30 6.03 5.07
CA GLN A 17 -11.27 5.05 5.49
C GLN A 17 -10.52 4.50 4.28
N LEU A 18 -11.21 4.24 3.16
CA LEU A 18 -10.57 3.81 1.91
C LEU A 18 -9.63 4.90 1.36
N GLU A 19 -10.07 6.16 1.37
CA GLU A 19 -9.22 7.30 0.98
C GLU A 19 -8.01 7.45 1.91
N SER A 20 -8.20 7.27 3.23
CA SER A 20 -7.09 7.33 4.19
C SER A 20 -6.07 6.21 3.97
N LEU A 21 -6.53 5.00 3.61
CA LEU A 21 -5.66 3.86 3.27
C LEU A 21 -4.87 4.13 1.99
N ASP A 22 -5.51 4.65 0.95
CA ASP A 22 -4.86 5.04 -0.31
C ASP A 22 -3.77 6.09 -0.07
N GLN A 23 -4.12 7.19 0.62
CA GLN A 23 -3.17 8.25 0.95
C GLN A 23 -2.00 7.74 1.80
N ALA A 24 -2.25 6.86 2.78
CA ALA A 24 -1.19 6.29 3.59
C ALA A 24 -0.26 5.37 2.77
N HIS A 25 -0.79 4.64 1.79
CA HIS A 25 0.01 3.80 0.90
C HIS A 25 0.93 4.66 0.03
N TRP A 26 0.42 5.73 -0.59
CA TRP A 26 1.23 6.67 -1.37
C TRP A 26 2.29 7.38 -0.52
N ARG A 27 1.95 7.75 0.71
CA ARG A 27 2.91 8.34 1.66
C ARG A 27 4.05 7.39 1.95
N TYR A 28 3.77 6.09 2.13
CA TYR A 28 4.83 5.10 2.32
C TYR A 28 5.73 4.98 1.08
N MET A 29 5.15 4.89 -0.12
CA MET A 29 5.91 4.80 -1.37
C MET A 29 6.80 6.03 -1.61
N SER A 30 6.31 7.23 -1.28
CA SER A 30 7.11 8.46 -1.34
C SER A 30 8.16 8.54 -0.24
N LEU A 31 7.84 8.10 0.98
CA LEU A 31 8.76 8.06 2.12
C LEU A 31 10.03 7.25 1.78
N ILE A 32 9.84 6.07 1.20
CA ILE A 32 10.96 5.21 0.80
C ILE A 32 11.56 5.59 -0.56
N GLY A 33 11.01 6.58 -1.27
CA GLY A 33 11.58 7.08 -2.52
C GLY A 33 11.31 6.22 -3.76
N ILE A 34 10.32 5.33 -3.74
CA ILE A 34 9.90 4.58 -4.95
C ILE A 34 9.18 5.49 -5.94
N VAL A 35 8.38 6.44 -5.43
CA VAL A 35 7.67 7.44 -6.25
C VAL A 35 8.03 8.85 -5.81
N SER A 36 8.17 9.75 -6.78
CA SER A 36 8.40 11.19 -6.58
C SER A 36 7.22 11.98 -7.15
N ASP A 37 7.02 13.20 -6.65
CA ASP A 37 6.03 14.17 -7.12
C ASP A 37 4.54 13.77 -7.01
N VAL A 38 4.23 12.69 -6.28
CA VAL A 38 2.84 12.28 -5.97
C VAL A 38 2.28 13.04 -4.77
N LEU A 39 3.15 13.48 -3.86
CA LEU A 39 2.79 14.18 -2.63
C LEU A 39 3.55 15.49 -2.49
N PRO A 40 2.98 16.49 -1.79
CA PRO A 40 3.69 17.70 -1.43
C PRO A 40 5.00 17.42 -0.68
N LEU A 41 6.08 18.14 -1.02
CA LEU A 41 7.42 17.91 -0.48
C LEU A 41 7.49 18.08 1.05
N ASP A 42 6.68 18.98 1.60
CA ASP A 42 6.58 19.21 3.04
C ASP A 42 5.97 18.01 3.78
N VAL A 43 5.00 17.31 3.17
CA VAL A 43 4.44 16.07 3.71
C VAL A 43 5.50 14.97 3.73
N VAL A 44 6.22 14.79 2.62
CA VAL A 44 7.29 13.77 2.52
C VAL A 44 8.41 14.05 3.53
N ALA A 45 8.86 15.31 3.64
CA ALA A 45 9.90 15.71 4.59
C ALA A 45 9.45 15.52 6.05
N ALA A 46 8.18 15.78 6.36
CA ALA A 46 7.61 15.53 7.68
C ALA A 46 7.60 14.03 8.00
N ASP A 47 7.22 13.18 7.05
CA ASP A 47 7.21 11.72 7.21
C ASP A 47 8.62 11.15 7.37
N GLN A 48 9.58 11.62 6.58
CA GLN A 48 10.99 11.21 6.70
C GLN A 48 11.56 11.53 8.08
N LYS A 49 11.14 12.65 8.67
CA LYS A 49 11.55 13.04 10.02
C LYS A 49 10.84 12.22 11.11
N ALA A 50 9.56 11.92 10.91
CA ALA A 50 8.74 11.24 11.90
C ALA A 50 8.96 9.72 11.93
N TYR A 51 9.30 9.12 10.79
CA TYR A 51 9.39 7.67 10.63
C TYR A 51 10.65 7.19 9.89
N PRO A 52 11.86 7.60 10.31
CA PRO A 52 13.11 7.20 9.65
C PRO A 52 13.34 5.68 9.67
N GLU A 53 12.75 4.95 10.62
CA GLU A 53 12.91 3.50 10.76
C GLU A 53 12.33 2.67 9.60
N PHE A 54 11.42 3.25 8.82
CA PHE A 54 10.82 2.60 7.65
C PHE A 54 11.58 2.86 6.36
N ILE A 55 12.57 3.75 6.37
CA ILE A 55 13.39 4.06 5.20
C ILE A 55 14.49 3.00 5.10
N LYS A 56 14.33 2.05 4.18
CA LYS A 56 15.27 0.95 3.96
C LYS A 56 15.79 0.97 2.53
N SER A 57 17.10 0.75 2.41
CA SER A 57 17.79 0.71 1.12
C SER A 57 18.73 -0.49 1.06
N GLU A 58 18.84 -1.10 -0.12
CA GLU A 58 19.80 -2.17 -0.43
C GLU A 58 20.53 -1.78 -1.72
N ASN A 59 21.86 -1.73 -1.69
CA ASN A 59 22.69 -1.24 -2.81
C ASN A 59 22.26 0.14 -3.32
N ASP A 60 21.99 1.08 -2.40
CA ASP A 60 21.51 2.44 -2.67
C ASP A 60 20.14 2.51 -3.39
N LEU A 61 19.44 1.38 -3.52
CA LEU A 61 18.09 1.32 -4.09
C LEU A 61 17.05 1.17 -2.97
N PRO A 62 15.91 1.86 -3.08
CA PRO A 62 14.84 1.75 -2.09
C PRO A 62 14.20 0.37 -2.12
N VAL A 63 13.96 -0.20 -0.94
CA VAL A 63 13.36 -1.54 -0.80
C VAL A 63 11.95 -1.43 -0.26
N PHE A 64 10.97 -1.93 -1.03
CA PHE A 64 9.61 -2.08 -0.54
C PHE A 64 9.54 -3.26 0.45
N ASN A 65 8.95 -3.03 1.62
CA ASN A 65 8.74 -4.05 2.63
C ASN A 65 7.29 -4.05 3.08
N ASP A 66 6.64 -5.22 2.97
CA ASP A 66 5.23 -5.41 3.29
C ASP A 66 4.89 -5.14 4.76
N ALA A 67 5.77 -5.54 5.68
CA ALA A 67 5.55 -5.39 7.11
C ALA A 67 5.67 -3.92 7.52
N ASP A 68 6.66 -3.21 6.98
CA ASP A 68 6.88 -1.78 7.23
C ASP A 68 5.76 -0.94 6.61
N CYS A 69 5.33 -1.25 5.37
CA CYS A 69 4.19 -0.58 4.73
C CYS A 69 2.93 -0.71 5.61
N LYS A 70 2.64 -1.93 6.09
CA LYS A 70 1.50 -2.15 6.98
C LYS A 70 1.61 -1.38 8.29
N ALA A 71 2.78 -1.41 8.93
CA ALA A 71 3.02 -0.70 10.20
C ALA A 71 2.88 0.82 10.03
N PHE A 72 3.41 1.36 8.94
CA PHE A 72 3.28 2.78 8.60
C PHE A 72 1.83 3.17 8.32
N MET A 73 1.10 2.39 7.51
CA MET A 73 -0.31 2.65 7.23
C MET A 73 -1.16 2.64 8.51
N MET A 74 -0.88 1.73 9.45
CA MET A 74 -1.53 1.74 10.75
C MET A 74 -1.22 3.02 11.55
N ALA A 75 0.04 3.47 11.54
CA ALA A 75 0.46 4.69 12.25
C ALA A 75 -0.20 5.96 11.68
N ILE A 76 -0.35 6.04 10.35
CA ILE A 76 -0.96 7.19 9.68
C ILE A 76 -2.49 7.21 9.80
N THR A 77 -3.14 6.06 9.64
CA THR A 77 -4.61 5.98 9.55
C THR A 77 -5.29 5.70 10.90
N GLY A 78 -4.58 5.12 11.86
CA GLY A 78 -5.15 4.59 13.09
C GLY A 78 -6.06 3.37 12.88
N LEU A 79 -6.11 2.80 11.67
CA LEU A 79 -6.93 1.65 11.35
C LEU A 79 -6.29 0.35 11.81
N SER A 80 -7.10 -0.70 11.89
CA SER A 80 -6.63 -2.01 12.32
C SER A 80 -5.67 -2.62 11.28
N PRO A 81 -4.79 -3.56 11.70
CA PRO A 81 -3.92 -4.28 10.78
C PRO A 81 -4.67 -4.97 9.64
N ALA A 82 -5.88 -5.45 9.90
CA ALA A 82 -6.71 -6.13 8.90
C ALA A 82 -7.13 -5.21 7.75
N PHE A 83 -7.44 -3.94 8.03
CA PHE A 83 -7.74 -2.95 6.97
C PHE A 83 -6.50 -2.63 6.14
N CYS A 84 -5.35 -2.43 6.79
CA CYS A 84 -4.09 -2.11 6.11
C CYS A 84 -3.60 -3.30 5.24
N GLU A 85 -3.70 -4.52 5.77
CA GLU A 85 -3.40 -5.75 5.02
C GLU A 85 -4.36 -5.95 3.83
N ALA A 86 -5.67 -5.73 4.03
CA ALA A 86 -6.64 -5.88 2.97
C ALA A 86 -6.50 -4.86 1.84
N TRP A 87 -6.09 -3.63 2.14
CA TRP A 87 -5.84 -2.60 1.12
C TRP A 87 -4.65 -2.95 0.23
N LYS A 88 -3.52 -3.37 0.83
CA LYS A 88 -2.32 -3.78 0.09
C LYS A 88 -2.63 -4.86 -0.94
N ASP A 89 -3.40 -5.86 -0.53
CA ASP A 89 -3.75 -6.98 -1.41
C ASP A 89 -4.80 -6.59 -2.45
N LYS A 90 -5.65 -5.58 -2.19
CA LYS A 90 -6.53 -5.00 -3.23
C LYS A 90 -5.72 -4.37 -4.35
N ASP A 91 -4.68 -3.57 -4.06
CA ASP A 91 -3.84 -2.97 -5.10
C ASP A 91 -3.12 -4.06 -5.91
N TYR A 92 -2.58 -5.08 -5.25
CA TYR A 92 -2.00 -6.25 -5.92
C TYR A 92 -3.02 -6.96 -6.83
N TYR A 93 -4.22 -7.25 -6.33
CA TYR A 93 -5.24 -7.93 -7.13
C TYR A 93 -5.87 -7.04 -8.19
N GLN A 94 -5.95 -5.72 -8.03
CA GLN A 94 -6.41 -4.83 -9.11
C GLN A 94 -5.35 -4.75 -10.21
N LEU A 95 -4.09 -4.56 -9.85
CA LEU A 95 -2.97 -4.51 -10.78
C LEU A 95 -2.76 -5.84 -11.52
N HIS A 96 -2.93 -6.97 -10.83
CA HIS A 96 -2.65 -8.30 -11.39
C HIS A 96 -3.89 -9.12 -11.78
N ARG A 97 -5.13 -8.76 -11.41
CA ARG A 97 -6.32 -9.47 -11.94
C ARG A 97 -6.48 -9.24 -13.42
N GLU A 98 -6.22 -8.03 -13.91
CA GLU A 98 -6.25 -7.75 -15.34
C GLU A 98 -5.24 -8.67 -16.05
N THR A 99 -4.03 -8.79 -15.50
CA THR A 99 -3.00 -9.68 -16.03
C THR A 99 -3.32 -11.17 -15.88
N VAL A 100 -3.93 -11.60 -14.78
CA VAL A 100 -4.28 -13.02 -14.54
C VAL A 100 -5.49 -13.42 -15.38
N GLN A 101 -6.50 -12.58 -15.56
CA GLN A 101 -7.60 -12.87 -16.49
C GLN A 101 -7.11 -12.93 -17.94
N GLU A 102 -6.19 -12.05 -18.35
CA GLU A 102 -5.54 -12.12 -19.67
C GLU A 102 -4.62 -13.34 -19.82
N THR A 103 -3.88 -13.72 -18.78
CA THR A 103 -2.99 -14.89 -18.82
C THR A 103 -3.79 -16.20 -18.82
N VAL A 104 -4.88 -16.28 -18.07
CA VAL A 104 -5.80 -17.43 -18.10
C VAL A 104 -6.54 -17.49 -19.44
N ALA A 105 -6.91 -16.35 -20.03
CA ALA A 105 -7.50 -16.31 -21.37
C ALA A 105 -6.51 -16.72 -22.48
N ARG A 106 -5.20 -16.50 -22.29
CA ARG A 106 -4.15 -16.85 -23.27
C ARG A 106 -3.53 -18.23 -23.07
N SER A 107 -3.75 -18.87 -21.92
CA SER A 107 -3.26 -20.22 -21.60
C SER A 107 -4.31 -21.30 -21.85
N GLY A 108 -5.49 -20.92 -22.37
CA GLY A 108 -6.55 -21.82 -22.80
C GLY A 108 -6.79 -21.71 -24.30
N ALA A 109 -5.87 -22.26 -25.10
CA ALA A 109 -6.08 -22.64 -26.50
C ALA A 109 -5.34 -23.95 -26.76
#